data_AF-A0A5C2S1I5-F1
#
_entry.id   AF-A0A5C2S1I5-F1
#
_cell.length_a   1.000
_cell.length_b   1.000
_cell.length_c   1.000
_cell.angle_alpha   90.00
_cell.angle_beta   90.00
_cell.angle_gamma   90.00
#
_symmetry.space_group_name_H-M   'P 1'
#
loop_
_entity.id
_entity.type
_entity.pdbx_description
1 polymer ?
#
loop_
_entity_poly.entity_id
_entity_poly.type
_entity_poly.pdbx_seq_one_letter_code
_entity_poly.pdbx_strand_id
1 'polypeptide(L)'
;MTRTRVIHEVFVNIPPEYYAAYPNLDNLVILKEELFYDHRSKSRPSSTRLYQETIRGIEEYPYERLRRGVDLKDGPLMLEYCLRGLVQCEFSLSAESVRGTLVEMLESLTGMQSMMRSGTVPHINRSTPLLRRRALAACAWASFEAHFRLPTGGSMHAIETNVLMHDAASAANLCARDDWHPRIVIRIANWIDSLQYRYPNLQNKTSRSQAMRQLGEMRHLWDAYLAYRQTCIKAQIKEWYKVHYAENVYICAAKDCDVQAMHKSAFRACSGSCPPETKPHYCSKLCQQKHWFVHRYVCKKGIPKNPVHKDDGNPDWVDVGEYYDTNYSPDAMLSTSQIWSEQPGADICIDVRHPSPYRPLDMFRLRTTTLSPAFLRYFRWHWELRNNRLYSDDITSIVSVDPS
;
A
#
# COMPACT_ATOMS: atom_id res chain seq x y z
N MET A 1 25.33 8.40 11.04
CA MET A 1 24.73 8.08 9.71
C MET A 1 23.57 9.01 9.47
N THR A 2 23.65 9.86 8.44
CA THR A 2 22.54 10.72 7.99
C THR A 2 21.34 9.86 7.62
N ARG A 3 20.17 10.17 8.18
CA ARG A 3 18.94 9.38 7.98
C ARG A 3 18.48 9.56 6.53
N THR A 4 18.53 8.49 5.74
CA THR A 4 17.94 8.48 4.40
C THR A 4 16.43 8.44 4.53
N ARG A 5 15.75 9.40 3.89
CA ARG A 5 14.29 9.39 3.69
C ARG A 5 13.89 8.07 3.01
N VAL A 6 13.08 7.25 3.68
CA VAL A 6 12.56 6.00 3.08
C VAL A 6 11.15 6.24 2.59
N ILE A 7 10.92 6.00 1.30
CA ILE A 7 9.58 6.00 0.71
C ILE A 7 9.03 4.57 0.72
N HIS A 8 7.89 4.38 1.38
CA HIS A 8 7.13 3.12 1.40
C HIS A 8 6.09 3.17 0.28
N GLU A 9 6.29 2.39 -0.77
CA GLU A 9 5.34 2.34 -1.89
C GLU A 9 4.13 1.46 -1.54
N VAL A 10 2.94 2.02 -1.72
CA VAL A 10 1.65 1.34 -1.59
C VAL A 10 0.96 1.40 -2.95
N PHE A 11 0.64 0.23 -3.51
CA PHE A 11 -0.04 0.13 -4.79
C PHE A 11 -1.52 -0.10 -4.56
N VAL A 12 -2.38 0.77 -5.09
CA VAL A 12 -3.84 0.60 -5.03
C VAL A 12 -4.38 0.64 -6.44
N ASN A 13 -4.64 -0.55 -6.99
CA ASN A 13 -5.13 -0.74 -8.34
C ASN A 13 -6.36 -1.65 -8.28
N ILE A 14 -7.52 -1.02 -8.33
CA ILE A 14 -8.83 -1.67 -8.31
C ILE A 14 -9.47 -1.39 -9.68
N PRO A 15 -9.64 -2.39 -10.55
CA PRO A 15 -10.38 -2.21 -11.80
C PRO A 15 -11.83 -1.83 -11.47
N PRO A 16 -12.35 -0.70 -12.00
CA PRO A 16 -13.68 -0.20 -11.65
C PRO A 16 -14.80 -1.23 -11.87
N GLU A 17 -14.68 -2.08 -12.89
CA GLU A 17 -15.64 -3.12 -13.24
C GLU A 17 -15.76 -4.24 -12.20
N TYR A 18 -14.78 -4.37 -11.28
CA TYR A 18 -14.78 -5.38 -10.21
C TYR A 18 -15.00 -4.78 -8.83
N TYR A 19 -15.14 -3.46 -8.72
CA TYR A 19 -15.40 -2.80 -7.45
C TYR A 19 -16.71 -3.32 -6.84
N ALA A 20 -16.63 -3.80 -5.61
CA ALA A 20 -17.76 -4.38 -4.88
C ALA A 20 -18.46 -5.58 -5.58
N ALA A 21 -17.78 -6.29 -6.49
CA ALA A 21 -18.34 -7.46 -7.16
C ALA A 21 -18.64 -8.62 -6.18
N TYR A 22 -17.83 -8.78 -5.13
CA TYR A 22 -18.08 -9.67 -4.00
C TYR A 22 -17.74 -8.97 -2.68
N PRO A 23 -18.40 -9.32 -1.56
CA PRO A 23 -18.00 -8.91 -0.22
C PRO A 23 -16.53 -9.23 0.04
N ASN A 24 -15.75 -8.22 0.46
CA ASN A 24 -14.33 -8.33 0.78
C ASN A 24 -13.43 -8.87 -0.35
N LEU A 25 -13.84 -8.75 -1.62
CA LEU A 25 -13.04 -9.17 -2.78
C LEU A 25 -11.65 -8.50 -2.77
N ASP A 26 -11.60 -7.19 -2.55
CA ASP A 26 -10.36 -6.42 -2.56
C ASP A 26 -9.37 -6.95 -1.52
N ASN A 27 -9.87 -7.32 -0.33
CA ASN A 27 -9.05 -7.89 0.73
C ASN A 27 -8.49 -9.27 0.34
N LEU A 28 -9.28 -10.10 -0.35
CA LEU A 28 -8.80 -11.39 -0.86
C LEU A 28 -7.76 -11.22 -1.97
N VAL A 29 -7.96 -10.27 -2.88
CA VAL A 29 -6.99 -9.95 -3.94
C VAL A 29 -5.68 -9.44 -3.34
N ILE A 30 -5.74 -8.51 -2.39
CA ILE A 30 -4.57 -7.98 -1.68
C ILE A 30 -3.86 -9.11 -0.92
N LEU A 31 -4.60 -9.99 -0.24
CA LEU A 31 -4.02 -11.12 0.46
C LEU A 31 -3.30 -12.07 -0.51
N LYS A 32 -3.96 -12.47 -1.61
CA LYS A 32 -3.32 -13.32 -2.63
C LYS A 32 -2.09 -12.65 -3.24
N GLU A 33 -2.15 -11.35 -3.50
CA GLU A 33 -1.00 -10.59 -3.97
C GLU A 33 0.17 -10.61 -2.98
N GLU A 34 -0.12 -10.42 -1.70
CA GLU A 34 0.89 -10.40 -0.63
C GLU A 34 1.55 -11.76 -0.39
N LEU A 35 0.84 -12.86 -0.69
CA LEU A 35 1.26 -14.23 -0.36
C LEU A 35 1.80 -15.03 -1.54
N PHE A 36 1.26 -14.83 -2.75
CA PHE A 36 1.47 -15.75 -3.87
C PHE A 36 2.56 -15.33 -4.83
N TYR A 37 3.09 -14.11 -4.69
CA TYR A 37 4.06 -13.54 -5.62
C TYR A 37 5.31 -13.08 -4.89
N ASP A 38 6.46 -13.59 -5.33
CA ASP A 38 7.76 -13.11 -4.89
C ASP A 38 7.94 -11.65 -5.33
N HIS A 39 8.33 -10.78 -4.41
CA HIS A 39 8.49 -9.35 -4.69
C HIS A 39 9.58 -9.05 -5.73
N ARG A 40 10.52 -9.99 -5.94
CA ARG A 40 11.59 -9.89 -6.94
C ARG A 40 11.11 -10.29 -8.33
N SER A 41 9.99 -11.00 -8.43
CA SER A 41 9.52 -11.51 -9.71
C SER A 41 9.07 -10.38 -10.63
N LYS A 42 9.64 -10.36 -11.83
CA LYS A 42 9.19 -9.46 -12.92
C LYS A 42 7.85 -9.88 -13.50
N SER A 43 7.40 -11.12 -13.25
CA SER A 43 6.16 -11.68 -13.79
C SER A 43 4.94 -11.38 -12.91
N ARG A 44 4.94 -10.28 -12.15
CA ARG A 44 3.77 -9.89 -11.35
C ARG A 44 2.58 -9.71 -12.31
N PRO A 45 1.46 -10.42 -12.10
CA PRO A 45 0.28 -10.22 -12.92
C PRO A 45 -0.21 -8.77 -12.79
N SER A 46 -0.85 -8.27 -13.85
CA SER A 46 -1.58 -7.01 -13.76
C SER A 46 -2.69 -7.11 -12.72
N SER A 47 -3.09 -5.98 -12.14
CA SER A 47 -4.17 -5.96 -11.16
C SER A 47 -5.47 -6.52 -11.75
N THR A 48 -5.83 -6.15 -12.99
CA THR A 48 -6.97 -6.76 -13.70
C THR A 48 -6.91 -8.29 -13.73
N ARG A 49 -5.74 -8.87 -14.04
CA ARG A 49 -5.56 -10.32 -14.06
C ARG A 49 -5.72 -10.94 -12.67
N LEU A 50 -5.21 -10.28 -11.61
CA LEU A 50 -5.38 -10.75 -10.23
C LEU A 50 -6.86 -10.79 -9.82
N TYR A 51 -7.64 -9.77 -10.16
CA TYR A 51 -9.08 -9.75 -9.90
C TYR A 51 -9.80 -10.86 -10.68
N GLN A 52 -9.54 -10.99 -11.97
CA GLN A 52 -10.12 -12.04 -12.81
C GLN A 52 -9.81 -13.44 -12.29
N GLU A 53 -8.56 -13.73 -11.94
CA GLU A 53 -8.16 -15.03 -11.38
C GLU A 53 -8.80 -15.27 -10.01
N THR A 54 -9.00 -14.22 -9.20
CA THR A 54 -9.63 -14.33 -7.89
C THR A 54 -11.13 -14.58 -8.00
N ILE A 55 -11.83 -13.83 -8.85
CA ILE A 55 -13.26 -14.01 -9.14
C ILE A 55 -13.51 -15.40 -9.72
N ARG A 56 -12.74 -15.82 -10.72
CA ARG A 56 -12.83 -17.17 -11.28
C ARG A 56 -12.64 -18.23 -10.20
N GLY A 57 -11.71 -18.03 -9.27
CA GLY A 57 -11.54 -18.91 -8.12
C GLY A 57 -12.77 -18.95 -7.21
N ILE A 58 -13.45 -17.82 -6.99
CA ILE A 58 -14.71 -17.76 -6.23
C ILE A 58 -15.79 -18.60 -6.91
N GLU A 59 -15.96 -18.43 -8.22
CA GLU A 59 -16.95 -19.15 -9.03
C GLU A 59 -16.66 -20.65 -9.14
N GLU A 60 -15.40 -21.04 -9.38
CA GLU A 60 -14.99 -22.46 -9.51
C GLU A 60 -15.04 -23.22 -8.18
N TYR A 61 -14.83 -22.53 -7.07
CA TYR A 61 -14.77 -23.10 -5.72
C TYR A 61 -15.80 -22.44 -4.79
N PRO A 62 -17.10 -22.75 -4.95
CA PRO A 62 -18.12 -22.28 -4.02
C PRO A 62 -17.86 -22.82 -2.61
N TYR A 63 -18.43 -22.17 -1.60
CA TYR A 63 -18.19 -22.47 -0.17
C TYR A 63 -18.30 -23.97 0.16
N GLU A 64 -19.37 -24.63 -0.28
CA GLU A 64 -19.59 -26.07 -0.02
C GLU A 64 -18.49 -26.97 -0.60
N ARG A 65 -17.94 -26.59 -1.77
CA ARG A 65 -16.83 -27.32 -2.38
C ARG A 65 -15.55 -27.14 -1.58
N LEU A 66 -15.31 -25.93 -1.07
CA LEU A 66 -14.16 -25.66 -0.20
C LEU A 66 -14.27 -26.46 1.11
N ARG A 67 -15.44 -26.48 1.74
CA ARG A 67 -15.71 -27.26 2.96
C ARG A 67 -15.47 -28.75 2.75
N ARG A 68 -16.01 -29.33 1.67
CA ARG A 68 -15.73 -30.73 1.30
C ARG A 68 -14.24 -30.96 1.03
N GLY A 69 -13.54 -29.97 0.46
CA GLY A 69 -12.10 -30.01 0.27
C GLY A 69 -11.33 -30.10 1.59
N VAL A 70 -11.77 -29.38 2.62
CA VAL A 70 -11.23 -29.48 3.98
C VAL A 70 -11.44 -30.88 4.55
N ASP A 71 -12.65 -31.44 4.45
CA ASP A 71 -12.97 -32.79 4.95
C ASP A 71 -12.11 -33.87 4.26
N LEU A 72 -11.86 -33.71 2.96
CA LEU A 72 -11.03 -34.59 2.15
C LEU A 72 -9.53 -34.29 2.23
N LYS A 73 -9.11 -33.29 3.02
CA LYS A 73 -7.73 -32.81 3.14
C LYS A 73 -7.08 -32.47 1.78
N ASP A 74 -7.85 -31.89 0.85
CA ASP A 74 -7.37 -31.41 -0.45
C ASP A 74 -6.64 -30.07 -0.27
N GLY A 75 -5.31 -30.08 -0.43
CA GLY A 75 -4.44 -28.96 -0.10
C GLY A 75 -4.83 -27.62 -0.77
N PRO A 76 -4.99 -27.56 -2.11
CA PRO A 76 -5.46 -26.36 -2.79
C PRO A 76 -6.80 -25.81 -2.27
N LEU A 77 -7.80 -26.66 -2.05
CA LEU A 77 -9.11 -26.22 -1.54
C LEU A 77 -9.04 -25.77 -0.09
N MET A 78 -8.26 -26.46 0.75
CA MET A 78 -8.00 -26.04 2.13
C MET A 78 -7.33 -24.66 2.20
N LEU A 79 -6.32 -24.41 1.35
CA LEU A 79 -5.65 -23.11 1.32
C LEU A 79 -6.64 -22.01 0.92
N GLU A 80 -7.42 -22.20 -0.14
CA GLU A 80 -8.42 -21.22 -0.57
C GLU A 80 -9.50 -20.98 0.52
N TYR A 81 -9.95 -22.03 1.21
CA TYR A 81 -10.86 -21.92 2.35
C TYR A 81 -10.26 -21.06 3.47
N CYS A 82 -8.99 -21.28 3.81
CA CYS A 82 -8.29 -20.50 4.83
C CYS A 82 -8.17 -19.03 4.43
N LEU A 83 -7.76 -18.75 3.19
CA LEU A 83 -7.57 -17.36 2.72
C LEU A 83 -8.88 -16.58 2.72
N ARG A 84 -9.98 -17.19 2.24
CA ARG A 84 -11.31 -16.57 2.26
C ARG A 84 -11.82 -16.33 3.67
N GLY A 85 -11.62 -17.30 4.56
CA GLY A 85 -11.99 -17.15 5.97
C GLY A 85 -11.21 -16.04 6.68
N LEU A 86 -9.91 -15.90 6.39
CA LEU A 86 -9.05 -14.87 7.00
C LEU A 86 -9.51 -13.44 6.68
N VAL A 87 -10.05 -13.21 5.48
CA VAL A 87 -10.50 -11.90 4.99
C VAL A 87 -12.03 -11.78 4.90
N GLN A 88 -12.76 -12.80 5.35
CA GLN A 88 -14.23 -12.86 5.34
C GLN A 88 -14.84 -12.62 3.95
N CYS A 89 -14.21 -13.15 2.90
CA CYS A 89 -14.77 -13.11 1.54
C CYS A 89 -15.66 -14.34 1.33
N GLU A 90 -16.96 -14.12 1.06
CA GLU A 90 -17.97 -15.19 0.95
C GLU A 90 -18.04 -16.10 2.20
N PHE A 91 -17.90 -15.52 3.39
CA PHE A 91 -17.80 -16.26 4.65
C PHE A 91 -18.65 -15.60 5.75
N SER A 92 -19.65 -16.30 6.29
CA SER A 92 -20.66 -15.72 7.21
C SER A 92 -20.57 -16.20 8.67
N LEU A 93 -19.45 -16.76 9.11
CA LEU A 93 -19.31 -17.30 10.48
C LEU A 93 -18.75 -16.27 11.47
N SER A 94 -19.08 -16.43 12.76
CA SER A 94 -18.58 -15.55 13.83
C SER A 94 -17.05 -15.61 13.88
N ALA A 95 -16.43 -14.43 13.85
CA ALA A 95 -15.06 -14.24 13.36
C ALA A 95 -13.96 -14.84 14.26
N GLU A 96 -14.21 -14.98 15.56
CA GLU A 96 -13.16 -15.28 16.54
C GLU A 96 -12.91 -16.78 16.73
N SER A 97 -13.96 -17.61 16.80
CA SER A 97 -13.81 -19.06 16.98
C SER A 97 -13.21 -19.73 15.73
N VAL A 98 -13.54 -19.25 14.54
CA VAL A 98 -13.09 -19.85 13.28
C VAL A 98 -11.61 -19.58 13.02
N ARG A 99 -11.09 -18.42 13.43
CA ARG A 99 -9.72 -18.00 13.11
C ARG A 99 -8.66 -18.95 13.65
N GLY A 100 -8.82 -19.46 14.87
CA GLY A 100 -7.91 -20.46 15.44
C GLY A 100 -7.81 -21.71 14.56
N THR A 101 -8.95 -22.22 14.13
CA THR A 101 -9.04 -23.38 13.21
C THR A 101 -8.40 -23.09 11.84
N LEU A 102 -8.57 -21.89 11.28
CA LEU A 102 -7.93 -21.52 10.01
C LEU A 102 -6.40 -21.52 10.14
N VAL A 103 -5.85 -21.02 11.25
CA VAL A 103 -4.41 -20.99 11.48
C VAL A 103 -3.85 -22.42 11.62
N GLU A 104 -4.51 -23.29 12.39
CA GLU A 104 -4.11 -24.70 12.54
C GLU A 104 -4.14 -25.47 11.20
N MET A 105 -5.13 -25.17 10.34
CA MET A 105 -5.17 -25.71 8.98
C MET A 105 -4.02 -25.19 8.12
N LEU A 106 -3.69 -23.90 8.19
CA LEU A 106 -2.55 -23.34 7.48
C LEU A 106 -1.23 -23.97 7.94
N GLU A 107 -1.03 -24.14 9.25
CA GLU A 107 0.13 -24.82 9.84
C GLU A 107 0.25 -26.25 9.29
N SER A 108 -0.87 -26.99 9.24
CA SER A 108 -0.93 -28.34 8.65
C SER A 108 -0.51 -28.36 7.18
N LEU A 109 -0.90 -27.35 6.40
CA LEU A 109 -0.55 -27.24 4.98
C LEU A 109 0.94 -26.97 4.75
N THR A 110 1.67 -26.43 5.72
CA THR A 110 3.13 -26.21 5.60
C THR A 110 3.92 -27.51 5.55
N GLY A 111 3.40 -28.57 6.18
CA GLY A 111 4.11 -29.84 6.36
C GLY A 111 5.28 -29.76 7.34
N MET A 112 5.40 -28.69 8.13
CA MET A 112 6.50 -28.48 9.08
C MET A 112 6.08 -28.84 10.51
N GLN A 113 6.71 -29.87 11.08
CA GLN A 113 6.41 -30.32 12.45
C GLN A 113 6.65 -29.21 13.49
N SER A 114 7.66 -28.37 13.29
CA SER A 114 7.98 -27.25 14.20
C SER A 114 6.91 -26.15 14.26
N MET A 115 6.02 -26.10 13.27
CA MET A 115 4.90 -25.15 13.22
C MET A 115 3.64 -25.73 13.87
N MET A 116 3.61 -27.03 14.20
CA MET A 116 2.40 -27.72 14.63
C MET A 116 2.32 -27.84 16.14
N ARG A 117 1.20 -27.37 16.71
CA ARG A 117 0.89 -27.54 18.13
C ARG A 117 0.69 -28.99 18.54
N SER A 118 0.16 -29.83 17.64
CA SER A 118 -0.11 -31.26 17.91
C SER A 118 1.09 -32.18 17.70
N GLY A 119 2.22 -31.67 17.18
CA GLY A 119 3.44 -32.45 16.96
C GLY A 119 3.37 -33.53 15.87
N THR A 120 2.24 -33.75 15.20
CA THR A 120 2.09 -34.76 14.12
C THR A 120 1.63 -34.11 12.82
N VAL A 121 2.37 -34.32 11.73
CA VAL A 121 2.04 -33.73 10.43
C VAL A 121 0.96 -34.55 9.73
N PRO A 122 -0.27 -34.02 9.52
CA PRO A 122 -1.32 -34.76 8.84
C PRO A 122 -0.96 -34.97 7.37
N HIS A 123 -1.38 -36.10 6.81
CA HIS A 123 -1.31 -36.30 5.37
C HIS A 123 -2.27 -35.35 4.66
N ILE A 124 -1.75 -34.55 3.72
CA ILE A 124 -2.50 -33.60 2.90
C ILE A 124 -2.42 -34.03 1.44
N ASN A 125 -3.59 -34.23 0.82
CA ASN A 125 -3.70 -34.58 -0.59
C ASN A 125 -3.25 -33.41 -1.47
N ARG A 126 -2.55 -33.71 -2.58
CA ARG A 126 -2.07 -32.72 -3.56
C ARG A 126 -1.16 -31.63 -2.94
N SER A 127 -0.42 -31.98 -1.90
CA SER A 127 0.57 -31.08 -1.28
C SER A 127 1.77 -30.88 -2.22
N THR A 128 1.90 -29.68 -2.77
CA THR A 128 3.05 -29.28 -3.62
C THR A 128 4.00 -28.35 -2.86
N PRO A 129 5.29 -28.25 -3.24
CA PRO A 129 6.21 -27.30 -2.61
C PRO A 129 5.72 -25.85 -2.66
N LEU A 130 5.10 -25.42 -3.78
CA LEU A 130 4.53 -24.09 -3.92
C LEU A 130 3.34 -23.86 -2.97
N LEU A 131 2.47 -24.86 -2.81
CA LEU A 131 1.36 -24.81 -1.85
C LEU A 131 1.89 -24.61 -0.42
N ARG A 132 2.90 -25.39 -0.01
CA ARG A 132 3.51 -25.30 1.33
C ARG A 132 4.09 -23.90 1.59
N ARG A 133 4.81 -23.33 0.63
CA ARG A 133 5.37 -21.97 0.71
C ARG A 133 4.29 -20.90 0.83
N ARG A 134 3.19 -21.03 0.08
CA ARG A 134 2.03 -20.11 0.17
C ARG A 134 1.32 -20.24 1.51
N ALA A 135 1.16 -21.45 2.03
CA ALA A 135 0.60 -21.68 3.36
C ALA A 135 1.49 -21.08 4.46
N LEU A 136 2.81 -21.25 4.36
CA LEU A 136 3.76 -20.66 5.31
C LEU A 136 3.72 -19.12 5.28
N ALA A 137 3.62 -18.52 4.10
CA ALA A 137 3.43 -17.07 3.97
C ALA A 137 2.09 -16.64 4.57
N ALA A 138 1.02 -17.44 4.42
CA ALA A 138 -0.28 -17.18 5.03
C ALA A 138 -0.23 -17.27 6.57
N CYS A 139 0.51 -18.21 7.14
CA CYS A 139 0.81 -18.25 8.58
C CYS A 139 1.49 -16.95 9.03
N ALA A 140 2.52 -16.51 8.30
CA ALA A 140 3.21 -15.26 8.61
C ALA A 140 2.25 -14.06 8.60
N TRP A 141 1.38 -13.97 7.60
CA TRP A 141 0.35 -12.93 7.50
C TRP A 141 -0.66 -13.00 8.64
N ALA A 142 -1.20 -14.19 8.93
CA ALA A 142 -2.24 -14.37 9.95
C ALA A 142 -1.73 -13.99 11.34
N SER A 143 -0.51 -14.41 11.70
CA SER A 143 0.10 -14.04 12.99
C SER A 143 0.45 -12.55 13.04
N PHE A 144 0.94 -11.98 11.95
CA PHE A 144 1.23 -10.55 11.87
C PHE A 144 -0.03 -9.70 12.03
N GLU A 145 -1.11 -10.08 11.35
CA GLU A 145 -2.38 -9.37 11.40
C GLU A 145 -3.06 -9.54 12.78
N ALA A 146 -3.03 -10.74 13.35
CA ALA A 146 -3.50 -10.99 14.71
C ALA A 146 -2.76 -10.15 15.77
N HIS A 147 -1.45 -9.91 15.59
CA HIS A 147 -0.70 -9.03 16.50
C HIS A 147 -1.27 -7.61 16.55
N PHE A 148 -1.73 -7.06 15.42
CA PHE A 148 -2.34 -5.71 15.39
C PHE A 148 -3.79 -5.67 15.87
N ARG A 149 -4.46 -6.83 15.98
CA ARG A 149 -5.80 -6.92 16.58
C ARG A 149 -5.76 -6.96 18.12
N LEU A 150 -4.59 -7.15 18.73
CA LEU A 150 -4.46 -7.08 20.18
C LEU A 150 -4.81 -5.67 20.68
N PRO A 151 -5.38 -5.51 21.90
CA PRO A 151 -5.63 -4.18 22.48
C PRO A 151 -4.37 -3.31 22.58
N THR A 152 -3.21 -3.94 22.79
CA THR A 152 -1.90 -3.30 22.84
C THR A 152 -1.10 -3.52 21.55
N GLY A 153 -1.77 -3.90 20.47
CA GLY A 153 -1.19 -4.26 19.19
C GLY A 153 -0.24 -3.18 18.65
N GLY A 154 0.90 -3.63 18.13
CA GLY A 154 1.93 -2.77 17.59
C GLY A 154 2.80 -2.02 18.62
N SER A 155 2.56 -2.21 19.91
CA SER A 155 3.43 -1.72 20.99
C SER A 155 4.59 -2.69 21.29
N MET A 156 5.63 -2.18 21.96
CA MET A 156 6.71 -3.02 22.48
C MET A 156 6.18 -4.07 23.48
N HIS A 157 5.25 -3.68 24.35
CA HIS A 157 4.66 -4.58 25.33
C HIS A 157 4.03 -5.82 24.67
N ALA A 158 3.25 -5.63 23.60
CA ALA A 158 2.64 -6.75 22.88
C ALA A 158 3.66 -7.67 22.21
N ILE A 159 4.84 -7.17 21.82
CA ILE A 159 5.92 -8.00 21.28
C ILE A 159 6.56 -8.86 22.39
N GLU A 160 6.68 -8.30 23.59
CA GLU A 160 7.35 -8.97 24.72
C GLU A 160 6.45 -9.98 25.42
N THR A 161 5.14 -9.73 25.46
CA THR A 161 4.18 -10.58 26.19
C THR A 161 3.43 -11.56 25.31
N ASN A 162 3.55 -11.46 23.98
CA ASN A 162 2.80 -12.31 23.06
C ASN A 162 3.71 -12.87 21.94
N VAL A 163 3.47 -14.13 21.58
CA VAL A 163 4.25 -14.87 20.57
C VAL A 163 3.94 -14.48 19.13
N LEU A 164 2.81 -13.82 18.85
CA LEU A 164 2.31 -13.60 17.48
C LEU A 164 3.32 -12.91 16.54
N MET A 165 4.04 -11.89 17.01
CA MET A 165 5.05 -11.22 16.17
C MET A 165 6.27 -12.12 15.95
N HIS A 166 6.68 -12.91 16.95
CA HIS A 166 7.75 -13.87 16.82
C HIS A 166 7.35 -14.98 15.82
N ASP A 167 6.13 -15.51 15.91
CA ASP A 167 5.61 -16.53 14.99
C ASP A 167 5.54 -16.00 13.55
N ALA A 168 5.06 -14.77 13.38
CA ALA A 168 5.05 -14.08 12.09
C ALA A 168 6.46 -13.98 11.50
N ALA A 169 7.41 -13.50 12.29
CA ALA A 169 8.80 -13.32 11.87
C ALA A 169 9.51 -14.65 11.61
N SER A 170 9.23 -15.67 12.41
CA SER A 170 9.74 -17.03 12.25
C SER A 170 9.26 -17.66 10.93
N ALA A 171 7.95 -17.59 10.66
CA ALA A 171 7.38 -18.06 9.39
C ALA A 171 7.94 -17.28 8.19
N ALA A 172 8.13 -15.97 8.32
CA ALA A 172 8.77 -15.14 7.30
C ALA A 172 10.24 -15.49 7.07
N ASN A 173 11.00 -15.78 8.13
CA ASN A 173 12.39 -16.24 8.05
C ASN A 173 12.48 -17.60 7.36
N LEU A 174 11.55 -18.51 7.61
CA LEU A 174 11.46 -19.79 6.91
C LEU A 174 11.12 -19.63 5.43
N CYS A 175 10.22 -18.70 5.06
CA CYS A 175 9.98 -18.34 3.67
C CYS A 175 11.27 -17.88 2.99
N ALA A 176 11.99 -16.94 3.62
CA ALA A 176 13.23 -16.39 3.09
C ALA A 176 14.34 -17.45 2.97
N ARG A 177 14.46 -18.36 3.95
CA ARG A 177 15.40 -19.50 3.90
C ARG A 177 15.16 -20.36 2.66
N ASP A 178 13.90 -20.58 2.30
CA ASP A 178 13.50 -21.39 1.15
C ASP A 178 13.54 -20.60 -0.19
N ASP A 179 14.19 -19.43 -0.20
CA ASP A 179 14.28 -18.47 -1.30
C ASP A 179 12.91 -18.01 -1.83
N TRP A 180 11.90 -17.98 -0.96
CA TRP A 180 10.57 -17.49 -1.26
C TRP A 180 10.31 -16.17 -0.54
N HIS A 181 10.26 -15.06 -1.28
CA HIS A 181 10.17 -13.73 -0.68
C HIS A 181 8.88 -13.00 -1.08
N PRO A 182 7.70 -13.48 -0.66
CA PRO A 182 6.46 -12.77 -0.87
C PRO A 182 6.45 -11.45 -0.08
N ARG A 183 5.58 -10.51 -0.46
CA ARG A 183 5.58 -9.14 0.12
C ARG A 183 5.41 -9.13 1.64
N ILE A 184 4.66 -10.09 2.19
CA ILE A 184 4.47 -10.19 3.63
C ILE A 184 5.80 -10.38 4.40
N VAL A 185 6.77 -11.10 3.84
CA VAL A 185 8.11 -11.29 4.45
C VAL A 185 8.79 -9.94 4.64
N ILE A 186 8.81 -9.13 3.58
CA ILE A 186 9.41 -7.80 3.58
C ILE A 186 8.65 -6.84 4.50
N ARG A 187 7.31 -6.93 4.51
CA ARG A 187 6.44 -6.12 5.35
C ARG A 187 6.72 -6.36 6.84
N ILE A 188 6.82 -7.61 7.26
CA ILE A 188 7.16 -7.99 8.63
C ILE A 188 8.55 -7.45 9.01
N ALA A 189 9.57 -7.69 8.17
CA ALA A 189 10.92 -7.21 8.44
C ALA A 189 11.00 -5.67 8.55
N ASN A 190 10.38 -4.94 7.62
CA ASN A 190 10.31 -3.47 7.64
C ASN A 190 9.64 -2.95 8.92
N TRP A 191 8.58 -3.62 9.38
CA TRP A 191 7.90 -3.23 10.60
C TRP A 191 8.77 -3.46 11.85
N ILE A 192 9.46 -4.60 11.93
CA ILE A 192 10.37 -4.91 13.04
C ILE A 192 11.58 -3.95 13.01
N ASP A 193 12.16 -3.69 11.84
CA ASP A 193 13.25 -2.72 11.66
C ASP A 193 12.84 -1.33 12.16
N SER A 194 11.57 -0.95 11.99
CA SER A 194 11.08 0.34 12.49
C SER A 194 11.07 0.47 14.02
N LEU A 195 11.16 -0.64 14.78
CA LEU A 195 11.20 -0.62 16.25
C LEU A 195 12.41 0.13 16.77
N GLN A 196 13.55 0.08 16.07
CA GLN A 196 14.76 0.80 16.48
C GLN A 196 14.57 2.32 16.48
N TYR A 197 13.59 2.83 15.74
CA TYR A 197 13.24 4.24 15.67
C TYR A 197 12.11 4.61 16.65
N ARG A 198 11.15 3.69 16.82
CA ARG A 198 10.04 3.85 17.77
C ARG A 198 10.50 3.78 19.23
N TYR A 199 11.52 2.99 19.49
CA TYR A 199 12.08 2.75 20.83
C TYR A 199 13.61 2.87 20.79
N PRO A 200 14.16 4.10 20.77
CA PRO A 200 15.60 4.34 20.61
C PRO A 200 16.47 3.62 21.65
N ASN A 201 15.95 3.40 22.86
CA ASN A 201 16.64 2.70 23.94
C ASN A 201 16.91 1.21 23.64
N LEU A 202 16.26 0.61 22.63
CA LEU A 202 16.51 -0.76 22.17
C LEU A 202 17.87 -0.96 21.47
N GLN A 203 18.57 0.13 21.13
CA GLN A 203 19.90 0.06 20.51
C GLN A 203 20.97 -0.41 21.49
N ASN A 204 20.74 -0.25 22.80
CA ASN A 204 21.64 -0.76 23.83
C ASN A 204 21.53 -2.29 23.91
N LYS A 205 22.56 -3.00 23.42
CA LYS A 205 22.58 -4.48 23.37
C LYS A 205 22.33 -5.15 24.72
N THR A 206 22.77 -4.53 25.81
CA THR A 206 22.57 -4.97 27.20
C THR A 206 21.12 -4.84 27.68
N SER A 207 20.31 -4.01 27.03
CA SER A 207 18.93 -3.72 27.43
C SER A 207 17.88 -4.36 26.52
N ARG A 208 18.30 -5.20 25.56
CA ARG A 208 17.34 -5.90 24.68
C ARG A 208 16.66 -7.03 25.43
N SER A 209 15.33 -7.00 25.43
CA SER A 209 14.52 -8.14 25.87
C SER A 209 14.84 -9.40 25.05
N GLN A 210 14.55 -10.55 25.64
CA GLN A 210 14.77 -11.85 24.99
C GLN A 210 14.07 -11.94 23.62
N ALA A 211 12.84 -11.43 23.51
CA ALA A 211 12.09 -11.38 22.25
C ALA A 211 12.87 -10.65 21.14
N MET A 212 13.47 -9.49 21.44
CA MET A 212 14.27 -8.74 20.45
C MET A 212 15.57 -9.44 20.06
N ARG A 213 16.17 -10.21 20.98
CA ARG A 213 17.35 -11.03 20.66
C ARG A 213 16.98 -12.13 19.67
N GLN A 214 15.89 -12.86 19.92
CA GLN A 214 15.38 -13.90 19.03
C GLN A 214 15.03 -13.35 17.64
N LEU A 215 14.33 -12.20 17.57
CA LEU A 215 14.05 -11.54 16.28
C LEU A 215 15.34 -11.16 15.55
N GLY A 216 16.37 -10.70 16.27
CA GLY A 216 17.68 -10.37 15.69
C GLY A 216 18.45 -11.56 15.13
N GLU A 217 18.13 -12.79 15.54
CA GLU A 217 18.80 -14.02 15.10
C GLU A 217 18.23 -14.60 13.79
N MET A 218 17.13 -14.03 13.28
CA MET A 218 16.45 -14.46 12.04
C MET A 218 17.21 -14.02 10.78
N ARG A 219 18.40 -14.62 10.55
CA ARG A 219 19.35 -14.20 9.51
C ARG A 219 18.73 -14.11 8.12
N HIS A 220 17.98 -15.12 7.69
CA HIS A 220 17.42 -15.16 6.33
C HIS A 220 16.38 -14.04 6.11
N LEU A 221 15.57 -13.71 7.12
CA LEU A 221 14.64 -12.58 7.07
C LEU A 221 15.40 -11.26 6.86
N TRP A 222 16.47 -11.05 7.61
CA TRP A 222 17.25 -9.82 7.54
C TRP A 222 18.03 -9.69 6.23
N ASP A 223 18.63 -10.78 5.74
CA ASP A 223 19.32 -10.79 4.45
C ASP A 223 18.36 -10.42 3.31
N ALA A 224 17.17 -11.01 3.30
CA ALA A 224 16.11 -10.68 2.33
C ALA A 224 15.69 -9.20 2.40
N TYR A 225 15.47 -8.69 3.62
CA TYR A 225 15.08 -7.30 3.83
C TYR A 225 16.17 -6.29 3.43
N LEU A 226 17.43 -6.57 3.75
CA LEU A 226 18.55 -5.71 3.38
C LEU A 226 18.72 -5.65 1.85
N ALA A 227 18.61 -6.79 1.16
CA ALA A 227 18.64 -6.85 -0.30
C ALA A 227 17.49 -6.05 -0.94
N TYR A 228 16.27 -6.20 -0.41
CA TYR A 228 15.11 -5.41 -0.80
C TYR A 228 15.36 -3.90 -0.59
N ARG A 229 15.78 -3.51 0.61
CA ARG A 229 16.00 -2.11 0.99
C ARG A 229 17.04 -1.43 0.10
N GLN A 230 18.15 -2.11 -0.21
CA GLN A 230 19.16 -1.60 -1.14
C GLN A 230 18.58 -1.37 -2.53
N THR A 231 17.74 -2.30 -3.02
CA THR A 231 17.08 -2.18 -4.32
C THR A 231 16.12 -0.98 -4.34
N CYS A 232 15.32 -0.81 -3.29
CA CYS A 232 14.40 0.33 -3.16
C CYS A 232 15.14 1.66 -3.09
N ILE A 233 16.22 1.77 -2.32
CA ILE A 233 17.02 3.00 -2.25
C ILE A 233 17.61 3.35 -3.62
N LYS A 234 18.17 2.36 -4.34
CA LYS A 234 18.69 2.57 -5.71
C LYS A 234 17.59 3.04 -6.67
N ALA A 235 16.40 2.44 -6.60
CA ALA A 235 15.26 2.84 -7.41
C ALA A 235 14.80 4.28 -7.08
N GLN A 236 14.69 4.61 -5.80
CA GLN A 236 14.29 5.94 -5.32
C GLN A 236 15.29 7.02 -5.74
N ILE A 237 16.60 6.76 -5.65
CA ILE A 237 17.62 7.69 -6.13
C ILE A 237 17.47 7.92 -7.63
N LYS A 238 17.34 6.85 -8.43
CA LYS A 238 17.15 6.94 -9.88
C LYS A 238 15.91 7.74 -10.23
N GLU A 239 14.82 7.49 -9.52
CA GLU A 239 13.56 8.18 -9.74
C GLU A 239 13.64 9.66 -9.33
N TRP A 240 14.26 9.97 -8.20
CA TRP A 240 14.45 11.34 -7.74
C TRP A 240 15.18 12.18 -8.81
N TYR A 241 16.29 11.68 -9.36
CA TYR A 241 16.97 12.36 -10.47
C TYR A 241 16.08 12.49 -11.70
N LYS A 242 15.36 11.44 -12.08
CA LYS A 242 14.45 11.45 -13.24
C LYS A 242 13.36 12.53 -13.10
N VAL A 243 12.76 12.66 -11.92
CA VAL A 243 11.73 13.67 -11.64
C VAL A 243 12.37 15.06 -11.58
N HIS A 244 13.48 15.22 -10.85
CA HIS A 244 14.14 16.51 -10.65
C HIS A 244 14.67 17.14 -11.95
N TYR A 245 15.19 16.33 -12.89
CA TYR A 245 15.67 16.84 -14.18
C TYR A 245 14.55 17.20 -15.16
N ALA A 246 13.31 16.79 -14.89
CA ALA A 246 12.17 17.00 -15.80
C ALA A 246 10.86 17.21 -15.00
N GLU A 247 10.91 18.12 -14.03
CA GLU A 247 9.80 18.38 -13.10
C GLU A 247 8.52 18.75 -13.84
N ASN A 248 8.63 19.55 -14.91
CA ASN A 248 7.49 19.97 -15.75
C ASN A 248 6.77 18.82 -16.47
N VAL A 249 7.39 17.63 -16.54
CA VAL A 249 6.85 16.42 -17.17
C VAL A 249 6.27 15.47 -16.13
N TYR A 250 6.93 15.33 -14.98
CA TYR A 250 6.58 14.34 -13.96
C TYR A 250 5.76 14.89 -12.79
N ILE A 251 5.62 16.21 -12.67
CA ILE A 251 4.82 16.84 -11.61
C ILE A 251 3.68 17.63 -12.26
N CYS A 252 2.47 17.49 -11.72
CA CYS A 252 1.34 18.28 -12.17
C CYS A 252 1.64 19.78 -11.96
N ALA A 253 1.56 20.58 -13.03
CA ALA A 253 1.89 21.99 -12.96
C ALA A 253 0.85 22.84 -12.20
N ALA A 254 -0.33 22.29 -11.88
CA ALA A 254 -1.30 23.00 -11.06
C ALA A 254 -0.81 23.10 -9.61
N LYS A 255 -0.83 24.33 -9.07
CA LYS A 255 -0.47 24.62 -7.69
C LYS A 255 -1.26 23.70 -6.74
N ASP A 256 -0.58 23.23 -5.70
CA ASP A 256 -1.12 22.40 -4.61
C ASP A 256 -1.74 21.05 -5.06
N CYS A 257 -1.48 20.60 -6.30
CA CYS A 257 -1.96 19.29 -6.77
C CYS A 257 -1.06 18.14 -6.29
N ASP A 258 0.26 18.30 -6.40
CA ASP A 258 1.31 17.36 -6.01
C ASP A 258 1.18 15.90 -6.50
N VAL A 259 0.28 15.65 -7.45
CA VAL A 259 0.20 14.38 -8.17
C VAL A 259 1.41 14.29 -9.08
N GLN A 260 2.11 13.17 -9.00
CA GLN A 260 3.30 12.85 -9.77
C GLN A 260 2.99 11.74 -10.79
N ALA A 261 3.70 11.76 -11.91
CA ALA A 261 3.61 10.76 -12.96
C ALA A 261 4.82 9.83 -12.90
N MET A 262 4.60 8.53 -13.05
CA MET A 262 5.70 7.55 -13.09
C MET A 262 6.29 7.41 -14.50
N HIS A 263 5.59 7.90 -15.54
CA HIS A 263 6.04 7.90 -16.92
C HIS A 263 5.52 9.16 -17.66
N LYS A 264 6.25 9.59 -18.71
CA LYS A 264 5.99 10.87 -19.41
C LYS A 264 4.57 10.98 -19.99
N SER A 265 3.98 9.84 -20.34
CA SER A 265 2.63 9.75 -20.93
C SER A 265 1.49 9.76 -19.91
N ALA A 266 1.76 9.73 -18.60
CA ALA A 266 0.69 9.65 -17.59
C ALA A 266 -0.07 10.97 -17.46
N PHE A 267 0.55 12.08 -17.85
CA PHE A 267 -0.05 13.41 -17.82
C PHE A 267 -0.24 13.97 -19.23
N ARG A 268 -1.22 14.86 -19.36
CA ARG A 268 -1.48 15.58 -20.61
C ARG A 268 -0.60 16.82 -20.67
N ALA A 269 0.22 16.93 -21.70
CA ALA A 269 0.97 18.15 -21.97
C ALA A 269 0.03 19.30 -22.39
N CYS A 270 0.40 20.54 -22.10
CA CYS A 270 -0.29 21.70 -22.66
C CYS A 270 -0.24 21.67 -24.19
N SER A 271 -1.40 21.82 -24.84
CA SER A 271 -1.55 21.78 -26.29
C SER A 271 -1.17 23.09 -27.00
N GLY A 272 -0.79 24.13 -26.24
CA GLY A 272 -0.41 25.42 -26.80
C GLY A 272 1.06 25.53 -27.23
N SER A 273 1.45 26.73 -27.65
CA SER A 273 2.75 27.05 -28.25
C SER A 273 3.88 27.30 -27.24
N CYS A 274 3.69 26.93 -25.96
CA CYS A 274 4.77 27.05 -24.98
C CYS A 274 5.96 26.14 -25.35
N PRO A 275 7.21 26.56 -25.04
CA PRO A 275 8.42 25.80 -25.37
C PRO A 275 8.39 24.39 -24.79
N PRO A 276 8.88 23.36 -25.50
CA PRO A 276 8.89 21.97 -25.02
C PRO A 276 9.57 21.78 -23.66
N GLU A 277 10.63 22.54 -23.39
CA GLU A 277 11.46 22.43 -22.18
C GLU A 277 10.71 22.90 -20.93
N THR A 278 9.78 23.84 -21.08
CA THR A 278 8.99 24.40 -19.98
C THR A 278 7.50 24.10 -20.12
N LYS A 279 7.13 23.25 -21.09
CA LYS A 279 5.75 22.85 -21.35
C LYS A 279 5.18 22.14 -20.12
N PRO A 280 4.14 22.69 -19.48
CA PRO A 280 3.56 22.08 -18.29
C PRO A 280 2.73 20.86 -18.65
N HIS A 281 2.71 19.90 -17.73
CA HIS A 281 1.88 18.70 -17.80
C HIS A 281 0.84 18.71 -16.68
N TYR A 282 -0.33 18.14 -16.97
CA TYR A 282 -1.46 18.12 -16.05
C TYR A 282 -2.00 16.71 -15.86
N CYS A 283 -2.31 16.38 -14.62
CA CYS A 283 -3.00 15.13 -14.29
C CYS A 283 -4.47 15.13 -14.73
N SER A 284 -5.10 16.31 -14.90
CA SER A 284 -6.52 16.42 -15.27
C SER A 284 -6.82 17.74 -15.99
N LYS A 285 -7.96 17.79 -16.69
CA LYS A 285 -8.47 19.01 -17.34
C LYS A 285 -8.75 20.13 -16.31
N LEU A 286 -9.23 19.77 -15.12
CA LEU A 286 -9.46 20.72 -14.02
C LEU A 286 -8.15 21.39 -13.59
N CYS A 287 -7.07 20.62 -13.43
CA CYS A 287 -5.75 21.18 -13.09
C CYS A 287 -5.22 22.11 -14.20
N GLN A 288 -5.44 21.75 -15.47
CA GLN A 288 -5.10 22.63 -16.59
C GLN A 288 -5.88 23.95 -16.54
N GLN A 289 -7.20 23.89 -16.30
CA GLN A 289 -8.06 25.09 -16.20
C GLN A 289 -7.64 26.01 -15.06
N LYS A 290 -7.33 25.46 -13.89
CA LYS A 290 -6.79 26.22 -12.76
C LYS A 290 -5.47 26.89 -13.14
N HIS A 291 -4.48 26.10 -13.58
CA HIS A 291 -3.17 26.66 -13.93
C HIS A 291 -3.19 27.60 -15.16
N TRP A 292 -4.22 27.53 -16.00
CA TRP A 292 -4.35 28.38 -17.20
C TRP A 292 -4.25 29.86 -16.87
N PHE A 293 -4.78 30.28 -15.71
CA PHE A 293 -4.75 31.68 -15.26
C PHE A 293 -3.34 32.28 -15.29
N VAL A 294 -2.37 31.56 -14.70
CA VAL A 294 -0.96 32.00 -14.63
C VAL A 294 -0.16 31.60 -15.87
N HIS A 295 -0.56 30.54 -16.57
CA HIS A 295 0.17 30.00 -17.72
C HIS A 295 -0.17 30.68 -19.05
N ARG A 296 -1.38 31.24 -19.21
CA ARG A 296 -1.90 31.77 -20.49
C ARG A 296 -0.94 32.74 -21.17
N TYR A 297 -0.25 33.59 -20.40
CA TYR A 297 0.71 34.55 -20.94
C TYR A 297 1.91 33.86 -21.58
N VAL A 298 2.57 32.98 -20.83
CA VAL A 298 3.72 32.18 -21.27
C VAL A 298 3.35 31.35 -22.50
N CYS A 299 2.18 30.72 -22.45
CA CYS A 299 1.66 29.88 -23.53
C CYS A 299 1.41 30.66 -24.83
N LYS A 300 0.75 31.82 -24.74
CA LYS A 300 0.43 32.66 -25.91
C LYS A 300 1.68 33.31 -26.52
N LYS A 301 2.65 33.69 -25.68
CA LYS A 301 3.88 34.35 -26.13
C LYS A 301 4.98 33.38 -26.56
N GLY A 302 4.84 32.08 -26.29
CA GLY A 302 5.86 31.08 -26.63
C GLY A 302 7.19 31.29 -25.90
N ILE A 303 7.17 31.94 -24.74
CA ILE A 303 8.36 32.24 -23.95
C ILE A 303 8.59 31.17 -22.88
N PRO A 304 9.84 30.94 -22.42
CA PRO A 304 10.12 29.85 -21.49
C PRO A 304 9.65 30.13 -20.05
N LYS A 305 9.60 31.39 -19.62
CA LYS A 305 9.19 31.79 -18.26
C LYS A 305 8.34 33.05 -18.30
N ASN A 306 7.44 33.18 -17.32
CA ASN A 306 6.67 34.42 -17.13
C ASN A 306 7.62 35.52 -16.63
N PRO A 307 7.78 36.65 -17.34
CA PRO A 307 8.59 37.77 -16.87
C PRO A 307 8.01 38.44 -15.62
N VAL A 308 6.71 38.26 -15.34
CA VAL A 308 5.96 38.97 -14.29
C VAL A 308 6.05 38.27 -12.92
N HIS A 309 7.11 37.50 -12.63
CA HIS A 309 7.13 36.69 -11.40
C HIS A 309 7.50 37.47 -10.13
N LYS A 310 7.95 38.72 -10.26
CA LYS A 310 8.08 39.68 -9.16
C LYS A 310 7.13 40.82 -9.45
N ASP A 311 6.12 40.98 -8.59
CA ASP A 311 5.47 42.27 -8.39
C ASP A 311 6.59 43.27 -8.05
N ASP A 312 6.86 44.17 -8.98
CA ASP A 312 7.85 45.23 -8.85
C ASP A 312 7.25 46.46 -8.14
N GLY A 313 6.00 46.36 -7.67
CA GLY A 313 5.26 47.45 -7.05
C GLY A 313 4.93 48.56 -8.04
N ASN A 314 4.93 48.28 -9.34
CA ASN A 314 4.71 49.28 -10.36
C ASN A 314 3.21 49.69 -10.41
N PRO A 315 2.88 50.95 -10.08
CA PRO A 315 1.50 51.43 -10.00
C PRO A 315 0.77 51.48 -11.35
N ASP A 316 1.49 51.30 -12.47
CA ASP A 316 0.89 51.26 -13.80
C ASP A 316 0.27 49.89 -14.15
N TRP A 317 0.54 48.84 -13.36
CA TRP A 317 -0.13 47.55 -13.50
C TRP A 317 -1.45 47.56 -12.76
N VAL A 318 -2.55 47.60 -13.51
CA VAL A 318 -3.89 47.38 -12.95
C VAL A 318 -4.03 45.89 -12.66
N ASP A 319 -4.00 45.51 -11.38
CA ASP A 319 -4.47 44.20 -10.92
C ASP A 319 -5.94 44.06 -11.31
N VAL A 320 -6.17 43.53 -12.50
CA VAL A 320 -7.50 43.15 -12.94
C VAL A 320 -7.99 42.14 -11.90
N GLY A 321 -9.07 42.45 -11.18
CA GLY A 321 -9.58 41.73 -10.00
C GLY A 321 -10.06 40.29 -10.24
N GLU A 322 -9.41 39.55 -11.14
CA GLU A 322 -9.59 38.13 -11.33
C GLU A 322 -8.98 37.38 -10.13
N TYR A 323 -9.81 37.03 -9.15
CA TYR A 323 -9.42 36.21 -8.01
C TYR A 323 -9.01 34.80 -8.47
N TYR A 324 -7.75 34.45 -8.24
CA TYR A 324 -7.19 33.14 -8.59
C TYR A 324 -7.37 32.14 -7.44
N ASP A 325 -8.48 31.40 -7.45
CA ASP A 325 -8.67 30.32 -6.47
C ASP A 325 -7.90 29.05 -6.88
N THR A 326 -6.75 28.85 -6.24
CA THR A 326 -5.97 27.62 -6.38
C THR A 326 -6.56 26.47 -5.57
N ASN A 327 -7.38 26.77 -4.57
CA ASN A 327 -7.81 25.80 -3.58
C ASN A 327 -8.75 24.79 -4.21
N TYR A 328 -8.49 23.52 -3.95
CA TYR A 328 -9.46 22.47 -4.21
C TYR A 328 -10.48 22.53 -3.08
N SER A 329 -11.78 22.55 -3.42
CA SER A 329 -12.83 22.56 -2.40
C SER A 329 -12.62 21.34 -1.47
N PRO A 330 -12.31 21.57 -0.18
CA PRO A 330 -12.02 20.49 0.76
C PRO A 330 -13.27 19.64 1.06
N ASP A 331 -14.46 20.24 0.95
CA ASP A 331 -15.74 19.63 1.33
C ASP A 331 -16.45 18.88 0.18
N ALA A 332 -15.83 18.81 -0.99
CA ALA A 332 -16.41 18.10 -2.12
C ALA A 332 -16.29 16.59 -1.92
N MET A 333 -17.34 15.95 -1.40
CA MET A 333 -17.49 14.51 -1.50
C MET A 333 -17.37 14.10 -2.97
N LEU A 334 -16.41 13.24 -3.28
CA LEU A 334 -16.23 12.74 -4.64
C LEU A 334 -17.39 11.82 -4.99
N SER A 335 -18.00 12.03 -6.16
CA SER A 335 -18.92 11.03 -6.72
C SER A 335 -18.16 9.75 -7.08
N THR A 336 -18.86 8.62 -7.17
CA THR A 336 -18.25 7.33 -7.56
C THR A 336 -17.50 7.43 -8.90
N SER A 337 -18.02 8.19 -9.87
CA SER A 337 -17.36 8.40 -11.16
C SER A 337 -16.07 9.22 -11.07
N GLN A 338 -15.94 10.09 -10.07
CA GLN A 338 -14.74 10.88 -9.83
C GLN A 338 -13.64 10.10 -9.09
N ILE A 339 -13.94 8.93 -8.51
CA ILE A 339 -12.95 8.08 -7.85
C ILE A 339 -12.03 7.45 -8.90
N TRP A 340 -12.58 7.06 -10.05
CA TRP A 340 -11.88 6.28 -11.06
C TRP A 340 -11.22 7.15 -12.12
N SER A 341 -10.08 6.71 -12.63
CA SER A 341 -9.36 7.42 -13.70
C SER A 341 -10.14 7.39 -15.01
N GLU A 342 -10.29 8.55 -15.66
CA GLU A 342 -10.77 8.65 -17.05
C GLU A 342 -9.81 7.99 -18.04
N GLN A 343 -8.54 7.83 -17.66
CA GLN A 343 -7.50 7.19 -18.46
C GLN A 343 -6.89 6.03 -17.66
N PRO A 344 -7.56 4.86 -17.62
CA PRO A 344 -7.01 3.68 -16.98
C PRO A 344 -5.62 3.35 -17.54
N GLY A 345 -4.67 3.04 -16.65
CA GLY A 345 -3.29 2.71 -17.03
C GLY A 345 -2.28 3.85 -16.88
N ALA A 346 -2.73 5.10 -16.69
CA ALA A 346 -1.84 6.20 -16.31
C ALA A 346 -1.29 5.95 -14.90
N ASP A 347 0.01 5.70 -14.79
CA ASP A 347 0.66 5.39 -13.52
C ASP A 347 1.05 6.68 -12.80
N ILE A 348 0.24 7.02 -11.80
CA ILE A 348 0.35 8.26 -11.05
C ILE A 348 0.49 7.97 -9.56
N CYS A 349 1.06 8.90 -8.82
CA CYS A 349 1.21 8.76 -7.38
C CYS A 349 1.11 10.09 -6.64
N ILE A 350 0.93 9.99 -5.33
CA ILE A 350 1.12 11.07 -4.38
C ILE A 350 1.99 10.58 -3.22
N ASP A 351 2.65 11.53 -2.63
CA ASP A 351 3.58 11.35 -1.52
C ASP A 351 2.96 11.96 -0.26
N VAL A 352 2.66 11.14 0.74
CA VAL A 352 2.12 11.58 2.04
C VAL A 352 3.09 11.24 3.17
N ARG A 353 3.11 12.05 4.22
CA ARG A 353 3.99 11.82 5.38
C ARG A 353 3.53 10.58 6.17
N HIS A 354 4.48 9.85 6.73
CA HIS A 354 4.17 8.77 7.64
C HIS A 354 3.47 9.35 8.91
N PRO A 355 2.35 8.77 9.37
CA PRO A 355 1.53 9.34 10.44
C PRO A 355 2.19 9.16 11.83
N SER A 356 3.08 8.17 11.96
CA SER A 356 3.83 7.96 13.20
C SER A 356 4.81 9.10 13.47
N PRO A 357 4.76 9.75 14.65
CA PRO A 357 5.70 10.81 15.03
C PRO A 357 7.13 10.29 15.19
N TYR A 358 7.31 8.98 15.33
CA TYR A 358 8.62 8.33 15.44
C TYR A 358 9.30 8.10 14.09
N ARG A 359 8.59 8.34 12.98
CA ARG A 359 9.10 8.18 11.61
C ARG A 359 8.87 9.46 10.78
N PRO A 360 9.29 10.64 11.26
CA PRO A 360 8.95 11.92 10.63
C PRO A 360 9.61 12.11 9.26
N LEU A 361 10.63 11.30 8.94
CA LEU A 361 11.34 11.30 7.66
C LEU A 361 10.81 10.23 6.70
N ASP A 362 9.89 9.36 7.13
CA ASP A 362 9.35 8.34 6.26
C ASP A 362 8.11 8.87 5.54
N MET A 363 7.90 8.35 4.34
CA MET A 363 6.82 8.73 3.44
C MET A 363 6.06 7.50 3.01
N PHE A 364 4.75 7.63 2.80
CA PHE A 364 4.01 6.69 1.97
C PHE A 364 3.84 7.29 0.58
N ARG A 365 4.18 6.50 -0.43
CA ARG A 365 3.84 6.80 -1.81
C ARG A 365 2.65 5.96 -2.20
N LEU A 366 1.49 6.60 -2.31
CA LEU A 366 0.30 5.95 -2.84
C LEU A 366 0.36 6.02 -4.37
N ARG A 367 0.54 4.87 -5.02
CA ARG A 367 0.67 4.73 -6.46
C ARG A 367 -0.51 3.95 -7.03
N THR A 368 -1.01 4.37 -8.19
CA THR A 368 -2.21 3.82 -8.79
C THR A 368 -2.20 3.98 -10.30
N THR A 369 -2.92 3.08 -10.97
CA THR A 369 -3.23 3.10 -12.40
C THR A 369 -4.74 3.15 -12.67
N THR A 370 -5.56 3.09 -11.61
CA THR A 370 -7.03 2.99 -11.73
C THR A 370 -7.75 4.11 -11.00
N LEU A 371 -7.15 4.71 -9.97
CA LEU A 371 -7.74 5.84 -9.24
C LEU A 371 -7.44 7.16 -9.94
N SER A 372 -8.37 8.11 -9.81
CA SER A 372 -8.26 9.41 -10.44
C SER A 372 -7.30 10.34 -9.66
N PRO A 373 -6.75 11.37 -10.32
CA PRO A 373 -6.03 12.42 -9.64
C PRO A 373 -6.88 13.18 -8.60
N ALA A 374 -8.21 13.25 -8.79
CA ALA A 374 -9.11 13.87 -7.82
C ALA A 374 -9.17 13.05 -6.53
N PHE A 375 -9.25 11.72 -6.64
CA PHE A 375 -9.16 10.83 -5.50
C PHE A 375 -7.83 10.94 -4.76
N LEU A 376 -6.71 11.00 -5.48
CA LEU A 376 -5.40 11.17 -4.83
C LEU A 376 -5.31 12.49 -4.04
N ARG A 377 -5.77 13.61 -4.63
CA ARG A 377 -5.81 14.89 -3.90
C ARG A 377 -6.70 14.80 -2.64
N TYR A 378 -7.89 14.22 -2.78
CA TYR A 378 -8.80 14.01 -1.66
C TYR A 378 -8.16 13.15 -0.56
N PHE A 379 -7.54 12.03 -0.94
CA PHE A 379 -6.83 11.15 -0.01
C PHE A 379 -5.76 11.89 0.77
N ARG A 380 -4.92 12.67 0.07
CA ARG A 380 -3.86 13.46 0.72
C ARG A 380 -4.44 14.48 1.70
N TRP A 381 -5.42 15.26 1.28
CA TRP A 381 -6.07 16.26 2.13
C TRP A 381 -6.61 15.60 3.40
N HIS A 382 -7.36 14.50 3.25
CA HIS A 382 -7.91 13.75 4.38
C HIS A 382 -6.82 13.13 5.26
N TRP A 383 -5.71 12.67 4.68
CA TRP A 383 -4.55 12.15 5.42
C TRP A 383 -3.86 13.24 6.25
N GLU A 384 -3.68 14.43 5.69
CA GLU A 384 -3.08 15.58 6.37
C GLU A 384 -3.97 16.10 7.50
N LEU A 385 -5.30 16.16 7.29
CA LEU A 385 -6.26 16.50 8.33
C LEU A 385 -6.16 15.57 9.54
N ARG A 386 -6.13 14.24 9.30
CA ARG A 386 -6.00 13.25 10.38
C ARG A 386 -4.67 13.39 11.12
N ASN A 387 -3.57 13.59 10.40
CA ASN A 387 -2.25 13.74 11.02
C ASN A 387 -2.14 14.98 11.90
N ASN A 388 -2.83 16.06 11.55
CA ASN A 388 -2.83 17.30 12.32
C ASN A 388 -3.79 17.28 13.53
N ARG A 389 -4.51 16.15 13.77
CA ARG A 389 -5.50 16.00 14.86
C ARG A 389 -6.54 17.14 14.93
N LEU A 390 -6.81 17.81 13.82
CA LEU A 390 -7.70 18.99 13.83
C LEU A 390 -9.18 18.64 14.10
N TYR A 391 -9.54 17.34 14.10
CA TYR A 391 -10.90 16.85 14.31
C TYR A 391 -10.94 15.45 14.96
N SER A 392 -10.21 15.19 16.06
CA SER A 392 -10.30 13.88 16.72
C SER A 392 -11.68 13.62 17.37
N ASP A 393 -12.44 14.66 17.66
CA ASP A 393 -13.63 14.53 18.51
C ASP A 393 -14.95 14.50 17.71
N ASP A 394 -14.95 14.97 16.46
CA ASP A 394 -16.19 15.19 15.68
C ASP A 394 -16.50 14.12 14.60
N ILE A 395 -15.57 13.25 14.22
CA ILE A 395 -15.87 12.24 13.16
C ILE A 395 -16.65 11.04 13.73
N THR A 396 -16.57 10.77 15.03
CA THR A 396 -17.35 9.72 15.69
C THR A 396 -18.85 9.98 15.69
N SER A 397 -19.31 11.23 15.53
CA SER A 397 -20.74 11.58 15.51
C SER A 397 -21.39 11.50 14.13
N ILE A 398 -20.61 11.41 13.04
CA ILE A 398 -21.14 11.34 11.66
C ILE A 398 -21.44 9.88 11.24
N VAL A 399 -20.82 8.89 11.88
CA VAL A 399 -21.03 7.47 11.57
C VAL A 399 -22.21 6.86 12.36
N SER A 400 -22.79 7.59 13.32
CA SER A 400 -23.96 7.17 14.10
C SER A 400 -25.30 7.63 13.51
N VAL A 401 -25.44 7.65 12.18
CA VAL A 401 -26.76 7.82 11.56
C VAL A 401 -27.45 6.47 11.52
N ASP A 402 -28.52 6.37 12.32
CA ASP A 402 -29.38 5.20 12.50
C ASP A 402 -29.81 4.55 11.17
N PRO A 403 -29.80 3.20 11.09
CA PRO A 403 -30.52 2.49 10.06
C PRO A 403 -32.01 2.54 10.43
N SER A 404 -32.76 3.44 9.80
CA SER A 404 -34.23 3.37 9.77
C SER A 404 -34.69 2.48 8.63
#